data_AF-F9Q1C9-F1
#
_entry.id   AF-F9Q1C9-F1
#
_cell.length_a   1.000
_cell.length_b   1.000
_cell.length_c   1.000
_cell.angle_alpha   90.00
_cell.angle_beta   90.00
_cell.angle_gamma   90.00
#
_symmetry.space_group_name_H-M   'P 1'
#
loop_
_entity.id
_entity.type
_entity.pdbx_description
1 polymer ?
#
loop_
_entity_poly.entity_id
_entity_poly.type
_entity_poly.pdbx_seq_one_letter_code
_entity_poly.pdbx_strand_id
1 'polypeptide(L)'
;MIESRPEFDKITSFDEFNKYYWYRDELSQICKSLGLKYRGTKQELNDIIEQYFKGNLIKKSSIKRNKKRVEVLTLDTPLLECGFSFNAHFREYFSTLTEVSPFKFTADMAAAWRKVKENMI
;
A
#
# COMPACT_ATOMS: atom_id res chain seq x y z
N MET A 1 -26.64 -20.55 -3.85
CA MET A 1 -26.85 -20.07 -2.46
C MET A 1 -25.68 -19.16 -2.16
N ILE A 2 -25.92 -17.88 -1.89
CA ILE A 2 -24.84 -16.96 -1.52
C ILE A 2 -24.51 -17.31 -0.08
N GLU A 3 -23.46 -18.12 0.13
CA GLU A 3 -22.92 -18.33 1.46
C GLU A 3 -22.57 -16.96 2.03
N SER A 4 -23.30 -16.55 3.06
CA SER A 4 -23.07 -15.29 3.75
C SER A 4 -21.65 -15.31 4.29
N ARG A 5 -20.79 -14.43 3.76
CA ARG A 5 -19.41 -14.29 4.21
C ARG A 5 -19.39 -14.13 5.75
N PRO A 6 -18.63 -14.95 6.48
CA PRO A 6 -18.55 -14.86 7.93
C PRO A 6 -17.95 -13.51 8.35
N GLU A 7 -18.38 -13.03 9.50
CA GLU A 7 -17.72 -11.90 10.17
C GLU A 7 -16.28 -12.28 10.50
N PHE A 8 -15.37 -11.30 10.44
CA PHE A 8 -13.95 -11.54 10.73
C PHE A 8 -13.75 -12.19 12.11
N ASP A 9 -14.55 -11.82 13.10
CA ASP A 9 -14.46 -12.33 14.47
C ASP A 9 -14.76 -13.84 14.58
N LYS A 10 -15.37 -14.44 13.56
CA LYS A 10 -15.68 -15.88 13.49
C LYS A 10 -14.58 -16.69 12.81
N ILE A 11 -13.61 -16.01 12.19
CA ILE A 11 -12.53 -16.64 11.42
C ILE A 11 -11.36 -16.93 12.36
N THR A 12 -10.97 -18.20 12.43
CA THR A 12 -9.94 -18.65 13.38
C THR A 12 -8.59 -18.90 12.73
N SER A 13 -8.54 -18.96 11.40
CA SER A 13 -7.31 -19.21 10.63
C SER A 13 -7.20 -18.34 9.38
N PHE A 14 -5.97 -18.10 8.93
CA PHE A 14 -5.74 -17.37 7.68
C PHE A 14 -6.23 -18.13 6.45
N ASP A 15 -6.15 -19.47 6.44
CA ASP A 15 -6.69 -20.28 5.34
C ASP A 15 -8.20 -20.09 5.17
N GLU A 16 -8.94 -20.01 6.27
CA GLU A 16 -10.37 -19.70 6.24
C GLU A 16 -10.63 -18.26 5.80
N PHE A 17 -9.80 -17.32 6.26
CA PHE A 17 -9.85 -15.92 5.84
C PHE A 17 -9.68 -15.76 4.32
N ASN A 18 -8.72 -16.48 3.74
CA ASN A 18 -8.31 -16.38 2.33
C ASN A 18 -9.32 -17.04 1.37
N LYS A 19 -10.28 -17.82 1.86
CA LYS A 19 -11.39 -18.36 1.04
C LYS A 19 -12.34 -17.28 0.54
N TYR A 20 -12.37 -16.13 1.20
CA TYR A 20 -13.29 -15.05 0.90
C TYR A 20 -12.58 -13.86 0.26
N TYR A 21 -13.28 -13.19 -0.66
CA TYR A 21 -12.80 -11.94 -1.22
C TYR A 21 -13.06 -10.79 -0.24
N TRP A 22 -12.02 -10.00 0.02
CA TRP A 22 -12.06 -8.81 0.86
C TRP A 22 -11.69 -7.55 0.08
N TYR A 23 -12.46 -6.49 0.24
CA TYR A 23 -12.13 -5.16 -0.26
C TYR A 23 -11.08 -4.49 0.64
N ARG A 24 -10.31 -3.55 0.05
CA ARG A 24 -9.25 -2.82 0.78
C ARG A 24 -9.77 -2.15 2.06
N ASP A 25 -10.95 -1.55 1.98
CA ASP A 25 -11.53 -0.84 3.13
C ASP A 25 -11.95 -1.81 4.24
N GLU A 26 -12.37 -3.03 3.89
CA GLU A 26 -12.68 -4.08 4.87
C GLU A 26 -11.43 -4.58 5.57
N LEU A 27 -10.37 -4.88 4.80
CA LEU A 27 -9.05 -5.21 5.37
C LEU A 27 -8.55 -4.09 6.28
N SER A 28 -8.77 -2.83 5.90
CA SER A 28 -8.40 -1.67 6.70
C SER A 28 -9.19 -1.61 8.01
N GLN A 29 -10.48 -1.95 8.02
CA GLN A 29 -11.28 -1.98 9.26
C GLN A 29 -10.83 -3.12 10.18
N ILE A 30 -10.56 -4.29 9.63
CA ILE A 30 -10.02 -5.45 10.36
C ILE A 30 -8.69 -5.08 11.02
N CYS A 31 -7.74 -4.54 10.26
CA CYS A 31 -6.46 -4.10 10.84
C CYS A 31 -6.66 -3.04 11.93
N LYS A 32 -7.67 -2.17 11.80
CA LYS A 32 -7.96 -1.12 12.78
C LYS A 32 -8.56 -1.68 14.07
N SER A 33 -9.47 -2.65 14.00
CA SER A 33 -10.03 -3.33 15.18
C SER A 33 -8.98 -4.13 15.94
N LEU A 34 -8.02 -4.71 15.22
CA LEU A 34 -6.88 -5.44 15.78
C LEU A 34 -5.75 -4.53 16.33
N GLY A 35 -5.87 -3.20 16.20
CA GLY A 35 -4.82 -2.26 16.63
C GLY A 35 -3.54 -2.29 15.77
N LEU A 36 -3.60 -2.89 14.58
CA LEU A 36 -2.48 -3.03 13.65
C LEU A 36 -2.36 -1.81 12.72
N LYS A 37 -1.33 -1.83 11.86
CA LYS A 37 -1.20 -0.84 10.78
C LYS A 37 -2.33 -1.04 9.76
N TYR A 38 -3.25 -0.08 9.70
CA TYR A 38 -4.45 -0.12 8.84
C TYR A 38 -4.36 0.78 7.61
N ARG A 39 -3.25 1.50 7.41
CA ARG A 39 -3.03 2.33 6.23
C ARG A 39 -2.09 1.61 5.29
N GLY A 40 -2.56 1.36 4.07
CA GLY A 40 -1.77 0.69 3.05
C GLY A 40 -2.59 0.28 1.83
N THR A 41 -1.91 -0.41 0.92
CA THR A 41 -2.53 -1.09 -0.20
C THR A 41 -3.26 -2.36 0.25
N LYS A 42 -4.10 -2.94 -0.62
CA LYS A 42 -4.82 -4.18 -0.32
C LYS A 42 -3.85 -5.31 0.06
N GLN A 43 -2.74 -5.43 -0.68
CA GLN A 43 -1.71 -6.44 -0.44
C GLN A 43 -1.04 -6.23 0.92
N GLU A 44 -0.60 -5.01 1.22
CA GLU A 44 0.01 -4.70 2.53
C GLU A 44 -0.92 -5.02 3.71
N LEU A 45 -2.22 -4.74 3.59
CA LEU A 45 -3.19 -5.06 4.64
C LEU A 45 -3.42 -6.57 4.76
N ASN A 46 -3.44 -7.30 3.65
CA ASN A 46 -3.57 -8.74 3.64
C ASN A 46 -2.36 -9.42 4.31
N ASP A 47 -1.14 -8.98 3.97
CA ASP A 47 0.10 -9.49 4.56
C ASP A 47 0.14 -9.24 6.06
N ILE A 48 -0.37 -8.09 6.53
CA ILE A 48 -0.48 -7.77 7.97
C ILE A 48 -1.44 -8.73 8.68
N ILE A 49 -2.58 -9.05 8.06
CA ILE A 49 -3.55 -10.01 8.60
C ILE A 49 -2.96 -11.43 8.61
N GLU A 50 -2.23 -11.82 7.55
CA GLU A 50 -1.51 -13.09 7.52
C GLU A 50 -0.49 -13.19 8.67
N GLN A 51 0.30 -12.13 8.89
CA GLN A 51 1.24 -12.07 10.01
C GLN A 51 0.55 -12.12 11.38
N TYR A 52 -0.61 -11.49 11.52
CA TYR A 52 -1.42 -11.56 12.73
C TYR A 52 -1.83 -13.00 13.07
N PHE A 53 -2.33 -13.76 12.08
CA PHE A 53 -2.66 -15.19 12.27
C PHE A 53 -1.44 -16.05 12.60
N LYS A 54 -0.24 -15.66 12.13
CA LYS A 54 1.03 -16.31 12.48
C LYS A 54 1.58 -15.90 13.86
N GLY A 55 0.90 -15.01 14.59
CA GLY A 55 1.33 -14.51 15.90
C GLY A 55 2.36 -13.37 15.85
N ASN A 56 2.68 -12.85 14.66
CA ASN A 56 3.61 -11.74 14.47
C ASN A 56 2.85 -10.41 14.53
N LEU A 57 3.04 -9.65 15.62
CA LEU A 57 2.37 -8.36 15.82
C LEU A 57 3.14 -7.22 15.13
N ILE A 58 2.76 -6.87 13.90
CA ILE A 58 3.27 -5.65 13.24
C ILE A 58 2.62 -4.43 13.90
N LYS A 59 3.26 -3.92 14.95
CA LYS A 59 2.84 -2.70 15.65
C LYS A 59 2.89 -1.49 14.71
N LYS A 60 1.96 -0.57 14.93
CA LYS A 60 1.87 0.70 14.23
C LYS A 60 3.14 1.52 14.45
N SER A 61 4.02 1.61 13.45
CA SER A 61 5.16 2.53 13.52
C SER A 61 4.67 3.97 13.34
N SER A 62 4.88 4.81 14.34
CA SER A 62 4.52 6.24 14.33
C SER A 62 5.56 7.09 13.59
N ILE A 63 6.05 6.63 12.45
CA ILE A 63 7.04 7.38 11.67
C ILE A 63 6.30 8.57 11.03
N LYS A 64 6.44 9.74 11.64
CA LYS A 64 6.04 11.02 11.06
C LYS A 64 6.94 11.29 9.86
N ARG A 65 6.53 10.85 8.66
CA ARG A 65 7.21 11.24 7.42
C ARG A 65 6.91 12.72 7.15
N ASN A 66 7.85 13.60 7.48
CA ASN A 66 7.87 14.97 6.97
C ASN A 66 8.13 14.90 5.46
N LYS A 67 7.06 14.82 4.67
CA LYS A 67 7.17 14.91 3.21
C LYS A 67 7.30 16.39 2.85
N LYS A 68 8.54 16.87 2.67
CA LYS A 68 8.75 18.09 1.88
C LYS A 68 8.26 17.79 0.47
N ARG A 69 7.30 18.57 -0.02
CA ARG A 69 6.88 18.50 -1.42
C ARG A 69 7.79 19.46 -2.17
N VAL A 70 8.51 18.96 -3.16
CA VAL A 70 9.28 19.80 -4.07
C VAL A 70 8.33 20.29 -5.15
N GLU A 71 8.25 21.60 -5.35
CA GLU A 71 7.31 22.22 -6.30
C GLU A 71 7.79 22.12 -7.76
N VAL A 72 9.11 22.06 -7.98
CA VAL A 72 9.72 21.96 -9.31
C VAL A 72 10.45 20.62 -9.44
N LEU A 73 9.96 19.74 -10.31
CA LEU A 73 10.61 18.48 -10.63
C LEU A 73 11.65 18.70 -11.73
N THR A 74 12.89 18.29 -11.48
CA THR A 74 13.97 18.22 -12.48
C THR A 74 14.48 16.78 -12.59
N LEU A 75 15.24 16.47 -13.65
CA LEU A 75 15.87 15.16 -13.83
C LEU A 75 16.84 14.80 -12.68
N ASP A 76 17.44 15.81 -12.05
CA ASP A 76 18.38 15.63 -10.94
C ASP A 76 17.69 15.48 -9.57
N THR A 77 16.36 15.63 -9.52
CA THR A 77 15.63 15.59 -8.25
C THR A 77 15.50 14.13 -7.75
N PRO A 78 16.03 13.78 -6.56
CA PRO A 78 15.90 12.42 -6.04
C PRO A 78 14.44 12.05 -5.74
N LEU A 79 13.97 10.91 -6.29
CA LEU A 79 12.57 10.44 -6.12
C LEU A 79 12.15 10.28 -4.65
N LEU A 80 13.10 9.93 -3.78
CA LEU A 80 12.86 9.72 -2.35
C LEU A 80 12.61 11.03 -1.59
N GLU A 81 13.18 12.13 -2.08
CA GLU A 81 13.15 13.42 -1.40
C GLU A 81 12.09 14.37 -1.98
N CYS A 82 11.59 14.11 -3.19
CA CYS A 82 10.57 14.95 -3.83
C CYS A 82 9.12 14.60 -3.47
N GLY A 83 8.92 13.62 -2.59
CA GLY A 83 7.57 13.18 -2.21
C GLY A 83 6.88 12.34 -3.30
N PHE A 84 7.65 11.62 -4.12
CA PHE A 84 7.15 10.81 -5.22
C PHE A 84 5.95 9.92 -4.86
N SER A 85 4.93 9.98 -5.72
CA SER A 85 3.76 9.11 -5.67
C SER A 85 3.16 8.92 -7.06
N PHE A 86 2.42 7.83 -7.26
CA PHE A 86 1.78 7.48 -8.53
C PHE A 86 0.50 8.31 -8.81
N ASN A 87 0.58 9.62 -8.60
CA ASN A 87 -0.52 10.59 -8.73
C ASN A 87 -0.52 11.29 -10.11
N ALA A 88 -1.50 12.17 -10.36
CA ALA A 88 -1.61 12.93 -11.62
C ALA A 88 -0.40 13.82 -11.89
N HIS A 89 0.07 14.56 -10.89
CA HIS A 89 1.24 15.46 -11.00
C HIS A 89 2.49 14.76 -11.56
N PHE A 90 2.85 13.59 -11.01
CA PHE A 90 3.99 12.84 -11.54
C PHE A 90 3.69 12.21 -12.91
N ARG A 91 2.45 11.81 -13.20
CA ARG A 91 2.09 11.31 -14.54
C ARG A 91 2.26 12.38 -15.61
N GLU A 92 1.86 13.62 -15.33
CA GLU A 92 2.05 14.75 -16.24
C GLU A 92 3.54 15.00 -16.50
N TYR A 93 4.35 15.08 -15.44
CA TYR A 93 5.79 15.24 -15.56
C TYR A 93 6.44 14.15 -16.43
N PHE A 94 6.15 12.86 -16.16
CA PHE A 94 6.70 11.77 -16.95
C PHE A 94 6.13 11.72 -18.36
N SER A 95 4.90 12.18 -18.59
CA SER A 95 4.32 12.30 -19.93
C SER A 95 5.09 13.32 -20.78
N THR A 96 5.43 14.48 -20.22
CA THR A 96 6.28 15.46 -20.90
C THR A 96 7.69 14.93 -21.15
N LEU A 97 8.28 14.26 -20.15
CA LEU A 97 9.65 13.75 -20.25
C LEU A 97 9.80 12.60 -21.26
N THR A 98 8.79 11.73 -21.37
CA THR A 98 8.84 10.53 -22.24
C THR A 98 8.15 10.73 -23.59
N GLU A 99 7.48 11.87 -23.79
CA GLU A 99 6.62 12.16 -24.95
C GLU A 99 5.46 11.16 -25.13
N VAL A 100 5.12 10.40 -24.09
CA VAL A 100 4.01 9.43 -24.09
C VAL A 100 2.81 10.01 -23.37
N SER A 101 1.66 10.13 -24.06
CA SER A 101 0.39 10.57 -23.47
C SER A 101 -0.78 9.66 -23.87
N PRO A 102 -1.54 9.08 -22.92
CA PRO A 102 -1.40 9.24 -21.48
C PRO A 102 -0.31 8.32 -20.89
N PHE A 103 0.61 8.89 -20.11
CA PHE A 103 1.62 8.11 -19.37
C PHE A 103 0.97 7.24 -18.28
N LYS A 104 1.33 5.95 -18.24
CA LYS A 104 0.84 4.99 -17.25
C LYS A 104 2.00 4.32 -16.52
N PHE A 105 2.03 4.50 -15.19
CA PHE A 105 2.86 3.68 -14.32
C PHE A 105 2.42 2.21 -14.37
N THR A 106 3.37 1.31 -14.61
CA THR A 106 3.13 -0.14 -14.65
C THR A 106 3.11 -0.75 -13.25
N ALA A 107 2.59 -1.98 -13.16
CA ALA A 107 2.65 -2.75 -11.92
C ALA A 107 4.10 -2.99 -11.46
N ASP A 108 5.03 -3.20 -12.39
CA ASP A 108 6.45 -3.42 -12.10
C ASP A 108 7.11 -2.16 -11.53
N MET A 109 6.81 -0.97 -12.08
CA MET A 109 7.28 0.30 -11.51
C MET A 109 6.78 0.47 -10.06
N ALA A 110 5.54 0.08 -9.79
CA ALA A 110 4.98 0.12 -8.45
C ALA A 110 5.65 -0.88 -7.51
N ALA A 111 5.98 -2.08 -7.97
CA ALA A 111 6.71 -3.09 -7.20
C ALA A 111 8.14 -2.65 -6.89
N ALA A 112 8.87 -2.13 -7.88
CA ALA A 112 10.21 -1.60 -7.70
C ALA A 112 10.25 -0.48 -6.65
N TRP A 113 9.30 0.46 -6.72
CA TRP A 113 9.20 1.54 -5.74
C TRP A 113 8.91 1.05 -4.31
N ARG A 114 8.10 0.00 -4.15
CA ARG A 114 7.83 -0.61 -2.83
C ARG A 114 9.11 -1.20 -2.24
N LYS A 115 9.86 -1.97 -3.03
CA LYS A 115 11.14 -2.58 -2.61
C LYS A 115 12.17 -1.53 -2.17
N VAL A 116 12.29 -0.44 -2.92
CA VAL A 116 13.19 0.68 -2.56
C VAL A 116 12.77 1.32 -1.23
N LYS A 117 11.46 1.52 -1.02
CA LYS A 117 10.94 2.10 0.22
C LYS A 117 11.11 1.20 1.44
N GLU A 118 11.04 -0.11 1.26
CA GLU A 118 11.23 -1.08 2.35
C GLU A 118 12.69 -1.13 2.80
N ASN A 119 13.64 -1.10 1.86
CA ASN A 119 15.07 -1.16 2.17
C ASN A 119 15.66 0.12 2.79
N MET A 120 14.92 1.23 2.81
CA MET A 120 15.41 2.54 3.24
C MET A 120 14.72 3.10 4.50
N ILE A 121 13.83 2.33 5.13
CA ILE A 121 13.06 2.74 6.32
C ILE A 121 13.22 1.73 7.45
#